data_AF-A0A7C7ES10-F1
#
_entry.id   AF-A0A7C7ES10-F1
#
_cell.length_a   1.000
_cell.length_b   1.000
_cell.length_c   1.000
_cell.angle_alpha   90.00
_cell.angle_beta   90.00
_cell.angle_gamma   90.00
#
_symmetry.space_group_name_H-M   'P 1'
#
loop_
_entity.id
_entity.type
_entity.pdbx_description
1 polymer ?
#
loop_
_entity_poly.entity_id
_entity_poly.type
_entity_poly.pdbx_seq_one_letter_code
_entity_poly.pdbx_strand_id
1 'polypeptide(L)'
;MKKIINKIWVLSLCILLTININITAYGDILDVITDNEQVNDTEQTYTHENLDINNISDTEFQEVRQSSVLTDIDGHWAKDWINNAVKLGFVTGYEDGTFKPDRTITRAEFSKLLNSALKIEISEEVNFSDVKEIDWFYKDIQKSVAAGFFSGYENNTFRPNNPIKREEAAKVVAGAITTGNVDGEGATLLSDYNTIQEWARDSVNTVYNKGYILGYPNGVYMPSRPLTRAEAVKIIYEIVENENIEYGFNITNYNETYSSAVVVGNLKVLDSVGNGNVYIKNVVVLGDIVISAGKVNTVELTDVKARKIIVESETNPVKIVFNENVVVASMQVPPIAIVQK
;
A
#
# COMPACT_ATOMS: atom_id res chain seq x y z
N MET A 1 27.46 -53.58 -9.00
CA MET A 1 28.68 -52.99 -9.64
C MET A 1 28.32 -52.76 -11.10
N LYS A 2 28.35 -51.58 -11.72
CA LYS A 2 29.00 -50.29 -11.47
C LYS A 2 28.03 -49.16 -11.86
N LYS A 3 28.13 -48.05 -11.11
CA LYS A 3 27.54 -46.73 -11.37
C LYS A 3 28.00 -46.19 -12.73
N ILE A 4 27.10 -45.52 -13.45
CA ILE A 4 27.46 -44.39 -14.32
C ILE A 4 26.48 -43.25 -14.02
N ILE A 5 27.06 -42.19 -13.47
CA ILE A 5 26.51 -40.87 -13.20
C ILE A 5 26.77 -40.03 -14.45
N ASN A 6 25.81 -39.18 -14.85
CA ASN A 6 25.98 -37.83 -15.45
C ASN A 6 24.86 -37.52 -16.45
N LYS A 7 23.97 -36.57 -16.18
CA LYS A 7 24.18 -35.12 -16.43
C LYS A 7 22.84 -34.37 -16.29
N ILE A 8 22.95 -33.26 -15.60
CA ILE A 8 21.96 -32.21 -15.34
C ILE A 8 21.52 -31.57 -16.68
N TRP A 9 20.20 -31.37 -16.86
CA TRP A 9 19.66 -30.46 -17.86
C TRP A 9 19.11 -29.22 -17.16
N VAL A 10 19.92 -28.17 -17.10
CA VAL A 10 19.48 -26.79 -16.91
C VAL A 10 19.20 -26.25 -18.31
N LEU A 11 17.93 -26.03 -18.66
CA LEU A 11 17.56 -25.25 -19.83
C LEU A 11 17.35 -23.81 -19.37
N SER A 12 18.39 -23.01 -19.57
CA SER A 12 18.34 -21.55 -19.56
C SER A 12 17.41 -21.08 -20.67
N LEU A 13 16.34 -20.36 -20.30
CA LEU A 13 15.57 -19.55 -21.24
C LEU A 13 16.15 -18.15 -21.22
N CYS A 14 17.13 -17.89 -22.11
CA CYS A 14 17.59 -16.54 -22.43
C CYS A 14 16.49 -15.81 -23.21
N ILE A 15 15.76 -14.90 -22.56
CA ILE A 15 14.94 -13.91 -23.24
C ILE A 15 15.84 -12.73 -23.60
N LEU A 16 16.19 -12.62 -24.88
CA LEU A 16 16.76 -11.41 -25.47
C LEU A 16 15.64 -10.35 -25.54
N LEU A 17 15.67 -9.37 -24.66
CA LEU A 17 14.96 -8.10 -24.87
C LEU A 17 15.89 -7.19 -25.67
N THR A 18 15.58 -7.01 -26.96
CA THR A 18 16.14 -5.94 -27.77
C THR A 18 15.46 -4.64 -27.37
N ILE A 19 16.26 -3.69 -26.92
CA ILE A 19 15.83 -2.32 -26.63
C ILE A 19 15.83 -1.57 -27.98
N ASN A 20 14.66 -1.12 -28.43
CA ASN A 20 14.56 -0.12 -29.49
C ASN A 20 14.65 1.28 -28.85
N ILE A 21 15.82 1.91 -28.96
CA ILE A 21 16.01 3.33 -28.69
C ILE A 21 15.75 4.09 -29.99
N ASN A 22 14.69 4.89 -30.05
CA ASN A 22 14.54 5.95 -31.05
C ASN A 22 15.12 7.24 -30.47
N ILE A 23 16.35 7.57 -30.89
CA ILE A 23 16.91 8.93 -30.75
C ILE A 23 16.59 9.67 -32.04
N THR A 24 15.72 10.68 -31.97
CA THR A 24 15.69 11.75 -32.97
C THR A 24 16.59 12.87 -32.49
N ALA A 25 17.80 12.91 -33.04
CA ALA A 25 18.63 14.10 -33.06
C ALA A 25 17.99 15.14 -33.98
N TYR A 26 17.95 16.40 -33.55
CA TYR A 26 17.80 17.53 -34.47
C TYR A 26 18.94 18.49 -34.18
N GLY A 27 19.90 18.53 -35.11
CA GLY A 27 20.98 19.49 -35.15
C GLY A 27 20.69 20.58 -36.18
N ASP A 28 21.37 21.69 -35.94
CA ASP A 28 21.83 22.71 -36.88
C ASP A 28 20.90 23.89 -37.20
N ILE A 29 21.36 25.09 -36.80
CA ILE A 29 21.58 26.18 -37.76
C ILE A 29 23.00 26.72 -37.60
N LEU A 30 23.67 26.78 -38.76
CA LEU A 30 25.04 27.14 -39.12
C LEU A 30 25.57 28.53 -38.76
N ASP A 31 26.89 28.55 -38.60
CA ASP A 31 27.87 29.64 -38.76
C ASP A 31 27.71 30.51 -40.02
N VAL A 32 28.08 31.80 -39.94
CA VAL A 32 28.77 32.59 -41.00
C VAL A 32 29.58 33.79 -40.41
N ILE A 33 30.92 33.65 -40.44
CA ILE A 33 31.97 34.59 -40.94
C ILE A 33 32.47 35.82 -40.09
N THR A 34 33.72 35.65 -39.61
CA THR A 34 34.95 36.51 -39.59
C THR A 34 34.98 37.91 -38.96
N ASP A 35 35.92 38.14 -38.02
CA ASP A 35 37.27 38.66 -38.35
C ASP A 35 38.22 38.66 -37.13
N ASN A 36 39.52 38.54 -37.42
CA ASN A 36 40.65 38.61 -36.50
C ASN A 36 40.89 40.05 -36.00
N GLU A 37 41.11 40.25 -34.69
CA GLU A 37 42.16 41.16 -34.20
C GLU A 37 42.52 40.90 -32.73
N GLN A 38 43.82 40.85 -32.46
CA GLN A 38 44.44 40.82 -31.13
C GLN A 38 44.67 42.26 -30.66
N VAL A 39 44.10 42.70 -29.53
CA VAL A 39 44.63 43.86 -28.77
C VAL A 39 44.43 43.68 -27.26
N ASN A 40 45.47 44.12 -26.54
CA ASN A 40 45.78 44.04 -25.11
C ASN A 40 44.75 44.65 -24.12
N ASP A 41 44.77 44.06 -22.92
CA ASP A 41 44.85 44.67 -21.58
C ASP A 41 44.04 45.95 -21.29
N THR A 42 42.99 45.84 -20.47
CA THR A 42 42.70 46.75 -19.35
C THR A 42 41.52 46.25 -18.52
N GLU A 43 41.65 46.37 -17.19
CA GLU A 43 40.61 46.11 -16.18
C GLU A 43 39.28 46.81 -16.53
N GLN A 44 38.18 46.06 -16.48
CA GLN A 44 36.85 46.65 -16.31
C GLN A 44 36.04 45.89 -15.25
N THR A 45 35.70 46.66 -14.23
CA THR A 45 34.79 46.41 -13.12
C THR A 45 33.41 45.98 -13.63
N TYR A 46 32.95 44.78 -13.25
CA TYR A 46 31.55 44.39 -13.46
C TYR A 46 30.71 44.83 -12.27
N THR A 47 29.91 45.87 -12.48
CA THR A 47 28.79 46.27 -11.63
C THR A 47 27.69 45.21 -11.70
N HIS A 48 27.13 44.85 -10.54
CA HIS A 48 25.94 44.01 -10.43
C HIS A 48 24.78 44.57 -11.26
N GLU A 49 24.40 43.85 -12.31
CA GLU A 49 23.15 44.09 -13.01
C GLU A 49 22.04 43.41 -12.20
N ASN A 50 21.12 44.21 -11.66
CA ASN A 50 19.92 43.72 -10.98
C ASN A 50 19.06 42.98 -12.00
N LEU A 51 18.90 41.67 -11.82
CA LEU A 51 17.91 40.91 -12.56
C LEU A 51 16.52 41.33 -12.05
N ASP A 52 15.72 41.93 -12.93
CA ASP A 52 14.31 42.25 -12.67
C ASP A 52 13.50 40.96 -12.48
N ILE A 53 13.18 40.64 -11.22
CA ILE A 53 12.49 39.40 -10.80
C ILE A 53 10.97 39.43 -11.13
N ASN A 54 10.48 40.46 -11.80
CA ASN A 54 9.04 40.70 -11.96
C ASN A 54 8.42 40.11 -13.24
N ASN A 55 9.12 39.23 -13.96
CA ASN A 55 8.60 38.69 -15.23
C ASN A 55 8.86 37.19 -15.43
N ILE A 56 8.85 36.41 -14.34
CA ILE A 56 8.81 34.95 -14.42
C ILE A 56 7.35 34.54 -14.28
N SER A 57 6.83 33.81 -15.27
CA SER A 57 5.45 33.31 -15.21
C SER A 57 5.31 32.30 -14.06
N ASP A 58 4.22 32.40 -13.29
CA ASP A 58 3.90 31.52 -12.15
C ASP A 58 3.82 30.02 -12.51
N THR A 59 3.88 29.69 -13.79
CA THR A 59 3.82 28.31 -14.31
C THR A 59 5.19 27.62 -14.28
N GLU A 60 6.29 28.37 -14.38
CA GLU A 60 7.66 27.83 -14.33
C GLU A 60 8.20 27.61 -12.90
N PHE A 61 7.60 28.24 -11.88
CA PHE A 61 7.98 28.05 -10.48
C PHE A 61 7.36 26.82 -9.81
N GLN A 62 6.39 26.15 -10.45
CA GLN A 62 5.71 24.99 -9.86
C GLN A 62 6.37 23.65 -10.20
N GLU A 63 7.24 23.57 -11.21
CA GLU A 63 7.93 22.31 -11.59
C GLU A 63 9.27 22.08 -10.87
N VAL A 64 9.81 23.06 -10.15
CA VAL A 64 11.02 22.90 -9.31
C VAL A 64 10.66 22.48 -7.87
N ARG A 65 9.52 21.81 -7.67
CA ARG A 65 9.21 21.15 -6.38
C ARG A 65 10.03 19.88 -6.24
N GLN A 66 11.30 20.11 -5.92
CA GLN A 66 12.08 19.34 -4.96
C GLN A 66 12.07 17.82 -5.20
N SER A 67 12.86 17.37 -6.17
CA SER A 67 13.64 16.15 -5.93
C SER A 67 14.61 16.49 -4.80
N SER A 68 14.16 16.40 -3.54
CA SER A 68 15.08 16.48 -2.41
C SER A 68 15.96 15.25 -2.49
N VAL A 69 17.20 15.44 -2.90
CA VAL A 69 18.23 14.41 -2.73
C VAL A 69 18.36 14.22 -1.21
N LEU A 70 17.82 13.11 -0.72
CA LEU A 70 17.86 12.75 0.70
C LEU A 70 19.32 12.46 1.08
N THR A 71 19.83 13.17 2.08
CA THR A 71 21.27 13.23 2.36
C THR A 71 21.82 12.03 3.14
N ASP A 72 20.95 11.23 3.74
CA ASP A 72 21.29 10.18 4.72
C ASP A 72 20.87 8.76 4.28
N ILE A 73 20.52 8.58 3.01
CA ILE A 73 20.13 7.26 2.46
C ILE A 73 21.19 6.65 1.55
N ASP A 74 22.28 7.35 1.26
CA ASP A 74 23.37 6.83 0.44
C ASP A 74 24.06 5.66 1.13
N GLY A 75 24.17 4.53 0.42
CA GLY A 75 24.70 3.27 0.97
C GLY A 75 23.75 2.54 1.92
N HIS A 76 22.58 3.10 2.24
CA HIS A 76 21.57 2.44 3.07
C HIS A 76 20.82 1.37 2.27
N TRP A 77 20.59 0.19 2.87
CA TRP A 77 19.93 -0.94 2.19
C TRP A 77 18.55 -0.57 1.62
N ALA A 78 17.84 0.33 2.29
CA ALA A 78 16.49 0.75 1.91
C ALA A 78 16.43 1.86 0.83
N LYS A 79 17.58 2.32 0.32
CA LYS A 79 17.67 3.52 -0.55
C LYS A 79 16.66 3.51 -1.70
N ASP A 80 16.60 2.42 -2.44
CA ASP A 80 15.76 2.34 -3.65
C ASP A 80 14.27 2.36 -3.30
N TRP A 81 13.87 1.61 -2.26
CA TRP A 81 12.50 1.65 -1.74
C TRP A 81 12.11 3.04 -1.25
N ILE A 82 13.01 3.75 -0.56
CA ILE A 82 12.76 5.12 -0.09
C ILE A 82 12.58 6.07 -1.27
N ASN A 83 13.47 6.03 -2.27
CA ASN A 83 13.37 6.87 -3.45
C ASN A 83 12.08 6.62 -4.24
N ASN A 84 11.71 5.36 -4.43
CA ASN A 84 10.47 5.01 -5.14
C ASN A 84 9.24 5.42 -4.34
N ALA A 85 9.25 5.28 -3.01
CA ALA A 85 8.16 5.74 -2.15
C ALA A 85 7.97 7.26 -2.18
N VAL A 86 9.08 8.02 -2.21
CA VAL A 86 9.04 9.49 -2.41
C VAL A 86 8.48 9.82 -3.78
N LYS A 87 8.91 9.11 -4.83
CA LYS A 87 8.41 9.30 -6.20
C LYS A 87 6.90 8.99 -6.33
N LEU A 88 6.42 7.97 -5.62
CA LEU A 88 5.00 7.63 -5.54
C LEU A 88 4.20 8.63 -4.66
N GLY A 89 4.90 9.50 -3.93
CA GLY A 89 4.30 10.62 -3.20
C GLY A 89 3.66 10.25 -1.86
N PHE A 90 3.85 9.03 -1.34
CA PHE A 90 3.26 8.61 -0.07
C PHE A 90 4.15 8.84 1.16
N VAL A 91 5.41 9.24 0.94
CA VAL A 91 6.34 9.62 2.00
C VAL A 91 7.23 10.76 1.54
N THR A 92 7.63 11.61 2.48
CA THR A 92 8.63 12.66 2.26
C THR A 92 9.77 12.52 3.27
N GLY A 93 10.90 13.14 2.95
CA GLY A 93 11.94 13.46 3.93
C GLY A 93 11.50 14.55 4.91
N TYR A 94 12.40 14.87 5.82
CA TYR A 94 12.31 15.98 6.75
C TYR A 94 12.79 17.29 6.09
N GLU A 95 12.43 18.42 6.70
CA GLU A 95 12.83 19.76 6.23
C GLU A 95 14.36 19.96 6.21
N ASP A 96 15.08 19.21 7.05
CA ASP A 96 16.55 19.19 7.11
C ASP A 96 17.22 18.41 5.95
N GLY A 97 16.43 17.88 5.01
CA GLY A 97 16.90 17.12 3.86
C GLY A 97 17.24 15.65 4.16
N THR A 98 16.98 15.17 5.38
CA THR A 98 17.19 13.77 5.77
C THR A 98 15.91 12.95 5.66
N PHE A 99 16.03 11.62 5.67
CA PHE A 99 14.93 10.67 5.76
C PHE A 99 14.84 9.99 7.14
N LYS A 100 15.96 9.86 7.84
CA LYS A 100 16.13 9.15 9.13
C LYS A 100 15.70 7.69 9.02
N PRO A 101 16.32 6.89 8.13
CA PRO A 101 15.84 5.54 7.79
C PRO A 101 15.81 4.58 8.99
N ASP A 102 16.78 4.69 9.89
CA ASP A 102 16.91 3.83 11.08
C ASP A 102 16.10 4.31 12.30
N ARG A 103 15.47 5.48 12.21
CA ARG A 103 14.59 5.96 13.29
C ARG A 103 13.37 5.05 13.38
N THR A 104 12.98 4.66 14.59
CA THR A 104 11.73 3.94 14.82
C THR A 104 10.52 4.80 14.43
N ILE A 105 9.51 4.17 13.82
CA ILE A 105 8.29 4.83 13.39
C ILE A 105 7.15 4.58 14.39
N THR A 106 6.33 5.60 14.64
CA THR A 106 5.17 5.46 15.53
C THR A 106 3.98 4.80 14.83
N ARG A 107 3.00 4.34 15.61
CA ARG A 107 1.72 3.82 15.10
C ARG A 107 0.98 4.85 14.24
N ALA A 108 0.95 6.11 14.66
CA ALA A 108 0.34 7.20 13.89
C ALA A 108 1.08 7.48 12.57
N GLU A 109 2.41 7.47 12.60
CA GLU A 109 3.21 7.65 11.39
C GLU A 109 3.02 6.49 10.40
N PHE A 110 2.99 5.24 10.88
CA PHE A 110 2.72 4.07 10.02
C PHE A 110 1.31 4.14 9.40
N SER A 111 0.31 4.51 10.21
CA SER A 111 -1.07 4.76 9.75
C SER A 111 -1.12 5.77 8.61
N LYS A 112 -0.47 6.93 8.79
CA LYS A 112 -0.41 7.97 7.75
C LYS A 112 0.25 7.49 6.46
N LEU A 113 1.38 6.78 6.56
CA LEU A 113 2.08 6.27 5.36
C LEU A 113 1.22 5.27 4.59
N LEU A 114 0.58 4.33 5.28
CA LEU A 114 -0.26 3.31 4.64
C LEU A 114 -1.51 3.93 4.01
N ASN A 115 -2.17 4.87 4.71
CA ASN A 115 -3.29 5.64 4.15
C ASN A 115 -2.90 6.37 2.87
N SER A 116 -1.75 7.05 2.88
CA SER A 116 -1.28 7.82 1.74
C SER A 116 -0.90 6.91 0.56
N ALA A 117 -0.30 5.76 0.83
CA ALA A 117 0.11 4.80 -0.20
C ALA A 117 -1.10 4.14 -0.88
N LEU A 118 -2.11 3.78 -0.10
CA LEU A 118 -3.36 3.18 -0.59
C LEU A 118 -4.41 4.21 -1.00
N LYS A 119 -4.14 5.51 -0.83
CA LYS A 119 -5.06 6.63 -1.10
C LYS A 119 -6.44 6.44 -0.45
N ILE A 120 -6.43 6.11 0.85
CA ILE A 120 -7.66 5.93 1.63
C ILE A 120 -8.36 7.29 1.79
N GLU A 121 -9.63 7.36 1.43
CA GLU A 121 -10.44 8.59 1.57
C GLU A 121 -11.66 8.44 2.48
N ILE A 122 -12.12 7.21 2.74
CA ILE A 122 -13.20 6.98 3.70
C ILE A 122 -12.73 7.30 5.12
N SER A 123 -13.64 7.77 5.97
CA SER A 123 -13.36 8.08 7.37
C SER A 123 -14.59 7.83 8.22
N GLU A 124 -14.38 7.55 9.50
CA GLU A 124 -15.46 7.49 10.49
C GLU A 124 -15.03 8.13 11.80
N GLU A 125 -16.00 8.46 12.65
CA GLU A 125 -15.72 9.02 13.97
C GLU A 125 -14.97 7.99 14.84
N VAL A 126 -13.95 8.46 15.55
CA VAL A 126 -13.15 7.65 16.48
C VAL A 126 -13.17 8.29 17.86
N ASN A 127 -13.27 7.45 18.89
CA ASN A 127 -13.44 7.89 20.28
C ASN A 127 -12.40 7.26 21.21
N PHE A 128 -11.12 7.29 20.82
CA PHE A 128 -10.03 6.83 21.69
C PHE A 128 -9.68 7.87 22.74
N SER A 129 -9.41 7.41 23.97
CA SER A 129 -9.11 8.29 25.10
C SER A 129 -7.81 9.11 24.95
N ASP A 130 -6.91 8.69 24.05
CA ASP A 130 -5.60 9.28 23.79
C ASP A 130 -5.45 9.87 22.38
N VAL A 131 -6.57 10.14 21.70
CA VAL A 131 -6.62 10.75 20.36
C VAL A 131 -7.63 11.90 20.38
N LYS A 132 -7.19 13.10 20.04
CA LYS A 132 -8.00 14.33 20.02
C LYS A 132 -8.10 14.87 18.60
N GLU A 133 -9.20 15.55 18.27
CA GLU A 133 -9.42 16.16 16.95
C GLU A 133 -8.31 17.11 16.49
N ILE A 134 -7.65 17.78 17.45
CA ILE A 134 -6.55 18.71 17.18
C ILE A 134 -5.21 18.02 16.86
N ASP A 135 -5.09 16.72 17.14
CA ASP A 135 -3.85 15.99 16.88
C ASP A 135 -3.63 15.82 15.37
N TRP A 136 -2.39 16.03 14.90
CA TRP A 136 -2.06 15.97 13.48
C TRP A 136 -2.42 14.63 12.81
N PHE A 137 -2.46 13.55 13.59
CA PHE A 137 -2.76 12.20 13.14
C PHE A 137 -4.25 11.84 13.23
N TYR A 138 -5.11 12.71 13.75
CA TYR A 138 -6.52 12.40 14.02
C TYR A 138 -7.23 11.86 12.78
N LYS A 139 -7.12 12.58 11.66
CA LYS A 139 -7.74 12.20 10.38
C LYS A 139 -7.19 10.88 9.83
N ASP A 140 -5.89 10.64 9.97
CA ASP A 140 -5.28 9.39 9.52
C ASP A 140 -5.78 8.20 10.35
N ILE A 141 -6.00 8.38 11.65
CA ILE A 141 -6.59 7.33 12.50
C ILE A 141 -8.04 7.07 12.10
N GLN A 142 -8.84 8.11 11.83
CA GLN A 142 -10.20 7.95 11.33
C GLN A 142 -10.26 7.16 10.03
N LYS A 143 -9.36 7.46 9.09
CA LYS A 143 -9.23 6.75 7.81
C LYS A 143 -8.86 5.29 7.99
N SER A 144 -7.85 5.02 8.82
CA SER A 144 -7.37 3.66 9.06
C SER A 144 -8.37 2.77 9.78
N VAL A 145 -9.15 3.33 10.71
CA VAL A 145 -10.25 2.64 11.38
C VAL A 145 -11.39 2.37 10.40
N ALA A 146 -11.79 3.36 9.60
CA ALA A 146 -12.83 3.19 8.57
C ALA A 146 -12.45 2.17 7.49
N ALA A 147 -11.17 2.09 7.11
CA ALA A 147 -10.66 1.09 6.18
C ALA A 147 -10.58 -0.32 6.80
N GLY A 148 -10.71 -0.46 8.12
CA GLY A 148 -10.78 -1.74 8.81
C GLY A 148 -9.43 -2.45 9.01
N PHE A 149 -8.32 -1.87 8.56
CA PHE A 149 -6.98 -2.46 8.74
C PHE A 149 -6.28 -2.03 10.04
N PHE A 150 -6.83 -1.07 10.78
CA PHE A 150 -6.22 -0.59 12.03
C PHE A 150 -7.27 -0.47 13.13
N SER A 151 -6.94 -0.99 14.31
CA SER A 151 -7.80 -0.87 15.50
C SER A 151 -7.02 -0.34 16.70
N GLY A 152 -7.75 0.22 17.66
CA GLY A 152 -7.23 0.49 18.99
C GLY A 152 -7.03 -0.79 19.81
N TYR A 153 -6.60 -0.59 21.05
CA TYR A 153 -6.50 -1.62 22.08
C TYR A 153 -7.81 -1.73 22.87
N GLU A 154 -7.99 -2.86 23.55
CA GLU A 154 -9.19 -3.17 24.36
C GLU A 154 -9.51 -2.10 25.43
N ASN A 155 -8.51 -1.37 25.91
CA ASN A 155 -8.67 -0.30 26.90
C ASN A 155 -9.08 1.06 26.30
N ASN A 156 -9.62 1.07 25.08
CA ASN A 156 -10.03 2.28 24.35
C ASN A 156 -8.90 3.31 24.15
N THR A 157 -7.70 2.82 23.83
CA THR A 157 -6.55 3.66 23.43
C THR A 157 -6.08 3.28 22.04
N PHE A 158 -5.49 4.21 21.30
CA PHE A 158 -4.81 3.95 20.03
C PHE A 158 -3.28 3.86 20.20
N ARG A 159 -2.73 4.57 21.17
CA ARG A 159 -1.29 4.74 21.47
C ARG A 159 -0.52 5.31 20.27
N PRO A 160 -0.95 6.47 19.71
CA PRO A 160 -0.44 6.98 18.43
C PRO A 160 1.06 7.24 18.41
N ASN A 161 1.62 7.67 19.54
CA ASN A 161 3.02 8.05 19.65
C ASN A 161 3.94 6.88 20.03
N ASN A 162 3.40 5.70 20.32
CA ASN A 162 4.23 4.53 20.60
C ASN A 162 4.87 4.02 19.30
N PRO A 163 6.15 3.59 19.34
CA PRO A 163 6.75 2.85 18.23
C PRO A 163 5.92 1.60 17.90
N ILE A 164 5.60 1.41 16.61
CA ILE A 164 4.82 0.23 16.19
C ILE A 164 5.71 -1.01 16.23
N LYS A 165 5.25 -2.05 16.93
CA LYS A 165 5.96 -3.34 16.99
C LYS A 165 5.71 -4.15 15.71
N ARG A 166 6.61 -5.10 15.42
CA ARG A 166 6.48 -5.98 14.24
C ARG A 166 5.19 -6.79 14.22
N GLU A 167 4.78 -7.38 15.34
CA GLU A 167 3.52 -8.14 15.42
C GLU A 167 2.28 -7.25 15.26
N GLU A 168 2.36 -5.98 15.69
CA GLU A 168 1.29 -5.00 15.48
C GLU A 168 1.24 -4.54 14.02
N ALA A 169 2.40 -4.28 13.41
CA ALA A 169 2.48 -3.97 11.98
C ALA A 169 1.98 -5.13 11.12
N ALA A 170 2.25 -6.39 11.51
CA ALA A 170 1.70 -7.56 10.84
C ALA A 170 0.18 -7.59 10.89
N LYS A 171 -0.43 -7.29 12.06
CA LYS A 171 -1.88 -7.19 12.19
C LYS A 171 -2.47 -6.12 11.28
N VAL A 172 -1.81 -4.96 11.21
CA VAL A 172 -2.24 -3.85 10.35
C VAL A 172 -2.14 -4.23 8.87
N VAL A 173 -0.98 -4.73 8.45
CA VAL A 173 -0.72 -5.11 7.05
C VAL A 173 -1.64 -6.25 6.62
N ALA A 174 -1.85 -7.28 7.45
CA ALA A 174 -2.76 -8.38 7.15
C ALA A 174 -4.23 -7.93 6.98
N GLY A 175 -4.62 -6.77 7.52
CA GLY A 175 -5.91 -6.15 7.28
C GLY A 175 -6.02 -5.42 5.94
N ALA A 176 -4.88 -5.06 5.33
CA ALA A 176 -4.79 -4.27 4.10
C ALA A 176 -4.39 -5.06 2.85
N ILE A 177 -4.20 -6.39 2.98
CA ILE A 177 -3.75 -7.26 1.89
C ILE A 177 -4.65 -8.47 1.73
N THR A 178 -4.67 -9.05 0.53
CA THR A 178 -5.28 -10.36 0.32
C THR A 178 -4.59 -11.44 1.14
N THR A 179 -5.34 -12.43 1.62
CA THR A 179 -4.77 -13.57 2.33
C THR A 179 -3.93 -14.41 1.35
N GLY A 180 -4.42 -14.60 0.12
CA GLY A 180 -3.78 -15.45 -0.90
C GLY A 180 -4.00 -16.94 -0.65
N ASN A 181 -3.39 -17.79 -1.48
CA ASN A 181 -3.34 -19.24 -1.24
C ASN A 181 -2.11 -19.53 -0.38
N VAL A 182 -2.32 -19.53 0.93
CA VAL A 182 -1.23 -19.59 1.90
C VAL A 182 -0.95 -21.02 2.31
N ASP A 183 -0.35 -21.79 1.41
CA ASP A 183 0.07 -23.16 1.72
C ASP A 183 1.44 -23.14 2.41
N GLY A 184 1.55 -23.79 3.58
CA GLY A 184 2.83 -24.04 4.25
C GLY A 184 2.86 -23.64 5.73
N GLU A 185 3.92 -24.07 6.41
CA GLU A 185 4.12 -23.82 7.85
C GLU A 185 4.41 -22.34 8.17
N GLY A 186 4.81 -21.54 7.18
CA GLY A 186 5.03 -20.09 7.32
C GLY A 186 5.91 -19.68 8.49
N ALA A 187 5.47 -18.71 9.29
CA ALA A 187 6.25 -18.21 10.41
C ALA A 187 6.35 -19.23 11.57
N THR A 188 5.58 -20.32 11.57
CA THR A 188 5.61 -21.35 12.64
C THR A 188 6.97 -22.04 12.77
N LEU A 189 7.79 -21.99 11.71
CA LEU A 189 9.16 -22.51 11.69
C LEU A 189 10.19 -21.61 12.37
N LEU A 190 9.82 -20.38 12.74
CA LEU A 190 10.73 -19.44 13.40
C LEU A 190 10.92 -19.84 14.87
N SER A 191 12.17 -19.75 15.33
CA SER A 191 12.56 -20.25 16.66
C SER A 191 11.90 -19.51 17.83
N ASP A 192 11.46 -18.27 17.61
CA ASP A 192 10.75 -17.44 18.59
C ASP A 192 9.25 -17.31 18.30
N TYR A 193 8.67 -18.16 17.42
CA TYR A 193 7.24 -18.10 17.06
C TYR A 193 6.32 -18.13 18.28
N ASN A 194 6.67 -18.92 19.31
CA ASN A 194 5.90 -19.03 20.55
C ASN A 194 5.88 -17.72 21.38
N THR A 195 6.73 -16.75 21.07
CA THR A 195 6.73 -15.42 21.70
C THR A 195 5.80 -14.42 21.01
N ILE A 196 5.27 -14.75 19.83
CA ILE A 196 4.23 -13.96 19.16
C ILE A 196 2.94 -14.10 19.95
N GLN A 197 2.30 -12.98 20.25
CA GLN A 197 1.03 -12.98 20.95
C GLN A 197 -0.06 -13.66 20.11
N GLU A 198 -0.95 -14.40 20.77
CA GLU A 198 -1.95 -15.24 20.09
C GLU A 198 -2.80 -14.45 19.08
N TRP A 199 -3.23 -13.25 19.44
CA TRP A 199 -4.02 -12.36 18.57
C TRP A 199 -3.30 -11.94 17.27
N ALA A 200 -1.97 -12.04 17.22
CA ALA A 200 -1.14 -11.64 16.10
C ALA A 200 -0.71 -12.83 15.22
N ARG A 201 -0.82 -14.08 15.68
CA ARG A 201 -0.22 -15.25 15.01
C ARG A 201 -0.70 -15.41 13.57
N ASP A 202 -2.02 -15.36 13.35
CA ASP A 202 -2.59 -15.50 12.01
C ASP A 202 -2.12 -14.37 11.08
N SER A 203 -2.05 -13.16 11.61
CA SER A 203 -1.56 -12.00 10.85
C SER A 203 -0.08 -12.09 10.53
N VAL A 204 0.74 -12.54 11.48
CA VAL A 204 2.17 -12.79 11.26
C VAL A 204 2.37 -13.88 10.20
N ASN A 205 1.65 -15.00 10.28
CA ASN A 205 1.70 -16.04 9.25
C ASN A 205 1.29 -15.51 7.88
N THR A 206 0.21 -14.72 7.81
CA THR A 206 -0.28 -14.11 6.56
C THR A 206 0.82 -13.25 5.91
N VAL A 207 1.36 -12.27 6.64
CA VAL A 207 2.36 -11.35 6.07
C VAL A 207 3.70 -12.01 5.80
N TYR A 208 4.06 -13.06 6.56
CA TYR A 208 5.28 -13.83 6.35
C TYR A 208 5.18 -14.63 5.05
N ASN A 209 4.08 -15.35 4.85
CA ASN A 209 3.88 -16.16 3.66
C ASN A 209 3.67 -15.32 2.39
N LYS A 210 3.08 -14.12 2.53
CA LYS A 210 3.01 -13.12 1.47
C LYS A 210 4.35 -12.44 1.18
N GLY A 211 5.36 -12.63 2.03
CA GLY A 211 6.71 -12.09 1.85
C GLY A 211 6.91 -10.65 2.31
N TYR A 212 5.89 -10.00 2.88
CA TYR A 212 5.96 -8.59 3.28
C TYR A 212 6.71 -8.37 4.60
N ILE A 213 6.51 -9.24 5.59
CA ILE A 213 7.23 -9.15 6.87
C ILE A 213 7.86 -10.51 7.20
N LEU A 214 9.10 -10.68 6.75
CA LEU A 214 9.89 -11.89 6.95
C LEU A 214 10.66 -11.88 8.28
N GLY A 215 11.14 -13.06 8.68
CA GLY A 215 12.08 -13.23 9.78
C GLY A 215 13.50 -12.79 9.42
N TYR A 216 14.38 -12.77 10.42
CA TYR A 216 15.79 -12.47 10.27
C TYR A 216 16.60 -13.69 9.82
N PRO A 217 17.81 -13.49 9.26
CA PRO A 217 18.66 -14.60 8.81
C PRO A 217 19.00 -15.65 9.88
N ASN A 218 18.95 -15.28 11.16
CA ASN A 218 19.15 -16.18 12.29
C ASN A 218 17.87 -16.95 12.71
N GLY A 219 16.80 -16.91 11.92
CA GLY A 219 15.60 -17.72 12.13
C GLY A 219 14.68 -17.24 13.27
N VAL A 220 14.65 -15.93 13.54
CA VAL A 220 13.72 -15.30 14.50
C VAL A 220 12.84 -14.25 13.83
N TYR A 221 11.65 -14.01 14.36
CA TYR A 221 10.73 -12.96 13.94
C TYR A 221 10.92 -11.65 14.70
N MET A 222 11.26 -11.71 15.99
CA MET A 222 11.34 -10.59 16.93
C MET A 222 10.02 -9.79 17.07
N PRO A 223 8.90 -10.41 17.50
CA PRO A 223 7.56 -9.78 17.46
C PRO A 223 7.45 -8.43 18.15
N SER A 224 8.15 -8.27 19.29
CA SER A 224 8.12 -7.04 20.09
C SER A 224 9.10 -5.94 19.63
N ARG A 225 9.93 -6.19 18.62
CA ARG A 225 10.88 -5.18 18.12
C ARG A 225 10.10 -4.08 17.37
N PRO A 226 10.35 -2.79 17.63
CA PRO A 226 9.80 -1.71 16.83
C PRO A 226 10.30 -1.73 15.38
N LEU A 227 9.47 -1.30 14.43
CA LEU A 227 9.91 -1.05 13.06
C LEU A 227 10.70 0.25 12.95
N THR A 228 11.71 0.26 12.07
CA THR A 228 12.32 1.49 11.57
C THR A 228 11.47 2.11 10.46
N ARG A 229 11.69 3.39 10.17
CA ARG A 229 11.00 4.11 9.09
C ARG A 229 11.32 3.50 7.72
N ALA A 230 12.55 3.04 7.51
CA ALA A 230 12.96 2.32 6.30
C ALA A 230 12.21 1.00 6.13
N GLU A 231 12.07 0.20 7.20
CA GLU A 231 11.31 -1.05 7.17
C GLU A 231 9.84 -0.81 6.84
N ALA A 232 9.22 0.20 7.46
CA ALA A 232 7.84 0.55 7.18
C ALA A 232 7.62 0.95 5.72
N VAL A 233 8.49 1.80 5.16
CA VAL A 233 8.38 2.21 3.75
C VAL A 233 8.59 1.04 2.79
N LYS A 234 9.57 0.17 3.06
CA LYS A 234 9.80 -1.03 2.26
C LYS A 234 8.56 -1.93 2.23
N ILE A 235 7.97 -2.22 3.39
CA ILE A 235 6.74 -3.02 3.51
C ILE A 235 5.60 -2.41 2.71
N ILE A 236 5.34 -1.10 2.90
CA ILE A 236 4.23 -0.40 2.25
C ILE A 236 4.43 -0.33 0.72
N TYR A 237 5.65 -0.06 0.27
CA TYR A 237 5.99 -0.08 -1.15
C TYR A 237 5.72 -1.46 -1.77
N GLU A 238 6.15 -2.54 -1.12
CA GLU A 238 5.93 -3.90 -1.61
C GLU A 238 4.45 -4.27 -1.66
N ILE A 239 3.60 -3.74 -0.77
CA ILE A 239 2.14 -3.92 -0.87
C ILE A 239 1.61 -3.24 -2.13
N VAL A 240 1.98 -1.98 -2.36
CA VAL A 240 1.51 -1.20 -3.52
C VAL A 240 1.90 -1.86 -4.85
N GLU A 241 3.09 -2.44 -4.91
CA GLU A 241 3.61 -3.05 -6.15
C GLU A 241 3.08 -4.46 -6.41
N ASN A 242 2.74 -5.22 -5.37
CA ASN A 242 2.46 -6.65 -5.50
C ASN A 242 1.01 -7.06 -5.24
N GLU A 243 0.19 -6.23 -4.58
CA GLU A 243 -1.25 -6.48 -4.48
C GLU A 243 -1.99 -5.96 -5.71
N ASN A 244 -3.05 -6.65 -6.12
CA ASN A 244 -3.99 -6.11 -7.11
C ASN A 244 -4.91 -5.08 -6.42
N ILE A 245 -4.48 -3.81 -6.40
CA ILE A 245 -5.21 -2.71 -5.75
C ILE A 245 -6.15 -2.04 -6.76
N GLU A 246 -7.43 -1.99 -6.42
CA GLU A 246 -8.49 -1.37 -7.22
C GLU A 246 -9.17 -0.25 -6.42
N TYR A 247 -9.45 0.89 -7.06
CA TYR A 247 -10.04 2.06 -6.39
C TYR A 247 -11.55 2.10 -6.61
N GLY A 248 -12.28 1.41 -5.74
CA GLY A 248 -13.69 1.07 -5.91
C GLY A 248 -13.88 0.06 -7.05
N PHE A 249 -14.93 -0.75 -6.94
CA PHE A 249 -15.23 -1.73 -8.00
C PHE A 249 -16.72 -2.02 -8.11
N ASN A 250 -17.19 -2.24 -9.33
CA ASN A 250 -18.58 -2.56 -9.63
C ASN A 250 -18.67 -3.95 -10.26
N ILE A 251 -19.23 -4.91 -9.53
CA ILE A 251 -19.61 -6.22 -10.06
C ILE A 251 -20.90 -6.04 -10.86
N THR A 252 -20.80 -6.29 -12.16
CA THR A 252 -21.90 -6.12 -13.12
C THR A 252 -22.34 -7.41 -13.80
N ASN A 253 -21.48 -8.44 -13.79
CA ASN A 253 -21.75 -9.76 -14.34
C ASN A 253 -22.18 -10.74 -13.24
N TYR A 254 -22.98 -11.73 -13.61
CA TYR A 254 -23.40 -12.82 -12.74
C TYR A 254 -22.74 -14.14 -13.14
N ASN A 255 -22.66 -15.08 -12.19
CA ASN A 255 -22.02 -16.39 -12.30
C ASN A 255 -20.52 -16.35 -12.65
N GLU A 256 -19.86 -15.22 -12.37
CA GLU A 256 -18.42 -15.05 -12.42
C GLU A 256 -17.87 -14.84 -11.01
N THR A 257 -16.61 -15.20 -10.83
CA THR A 257 -15.90 -15.01 -9.56
C THR A 257 -15.03 -13.76 -9.64
N TYR A 258 -15.29 -12.80 -8.76
CA TYR A 258 -14.39 -11.68 -8.49
C TYR A 258 -13.43 -12.08 -7.38
N SER A 259 -12.12 -11.99 -7.61
CA SER A 259 -11.15 -12.56 -6.65
C SER A 259 -9.78 -11.91 -6.64
N SER A 260 -9.06 -12.11 -5.53
CA SER A 260 -7.64 -11.79 -5.37
C SER A 260 -7.33 -10.30 -5.57
N ALA A 261 -8.14 -9.44 -4.95
CA ALA A 261 -8.01 -7.99 -5.05
C ALA A 261 -8.13 -7.29 -3.69
N VAL A 262 -7.45 -6.16 -3.56
CA VAL A 262 -7.67 -5.17 -2.49
C VAL A 262 -8.46 -4.02 -3.10
N VAL A 263 -9.72 -3.87 -2.71
CA VAL A 263 -10.58 -2.77 -3.15
C VAL A 263 -10.48 -1.63 -2.15
N VAL A 264 -9.86 -0.51 -2.53
CA VAL A 264 -9.86 0.73 -1.78
C VAL A 264 -11.20 1.45 -1.97
N GLY A 265 -11.96 1.64 -0.89
CA GLY A 265 -13.32 2.13 -0.96
C GLY A 265 -14.35 0.99 -1.10
N ASN A 266 -15.45 1.25 -1.79
CA ASN A 266 -16.59 0.32 -1.79
C ASN A 266 -16.55 -0.64 -2.99
N LEU A 267 -16.94 -1.89 -2.72
CA LEU A 267 -17.24 -2.90 -3.72
C LEU A 267 -18.76 -2.98 -3.89
N LYS A 268 -19.27 -2.73 -5.11
CA LYS A 268 -20.72 -2.67 -5.36
C LYS A 268 -21.18 -3.82 -6.25
N VAL A 269 -22.25 -4.50 -5.84
CA VAL A 269 -22.99 -5.46 -6.68
C VAL A 269 -24.20 -4.76 -7.27
N LEU A 270 -24.18 -4.51 -8.58
CA LEU A 270 -25.17 -3.67 -9.26
C LEU A 270 -26.30 -4.49 -9.89
N ASP A 271 -27.44 -3.82 -10.17
CA ASP A 271 -28.65 -4.42 -10.76
C ASP A 271 -28.42 -5.19 -12.06
N SER A 272 -27.36 -4.88 -12.80
CA SER A 272 -27.02 -5.56 -14.06
C SER A 272 -26.72 -7.06 -13.88
N VAL A 273 -26.37 -7.49 -12.67
CA VAL A 273 -26.20 -8.90 -12.29
C VAL A 273 -27.52 -9.69 -12.48
N GLY A 274 -28.67 -9.05 -12.44
CA GLY A 274 -29.96 -9.71 -12.64
C GLY A 274 -30.25 -10.76 -11.57
N ASN A 275 -30.73 -11.94 -11.99
CA ASN A 275 -31.18 -13.01 -11.08
C ASN A 275 -30.11 -14.08 -10.80
N GLY A 276 -28.86 -13.83 -11.16
CA GLY A 276 -27.78 -14.81 -11.01
C GLY A 276 -27.14 -14.81 -9.62
N ASN A 277 -26.04 -15.56 -9.50
CA ASN A 277 -25.22 -15.59 -8.29
C ASN A 277 -23.95 -14.75 -8.48
N VAL A 278 -23.38 -14.25 -7.41
CA VAL A 278 -22.11 -13.52 -7.40
C VAL A 278 -21.17 -14.22 -6.43
N TYR A 279 -19.93 -14.46 -6.86
CA TYR A 279 -18.91 -15.11 -6.05
C TYR A 279 -17.77 -14.12 -5.81
N ILE A 280 -17.45 -13.83 -4.55
CA ILE A 280 -16.36 -12.94 -4.15
C ILE A 280 -15.38 -13.76 -3.31
N LYS A 281 -14.15 -13.94 -3.79
CA LYS A 281 -13.17 -14.84 -3.18
C LYS A 281 -11.81 -14.19 -2.93
N ASN A 282 -11.28 -14.30 -1.72
CA ASN A 282 -9.97 -13.74 -1.36
C ASN A 282 -9.88 -12.24 -1.72
N VAL A 283 -10.87 -11.47 -1.27
CA VAL A 283 -10.96 -10.02 -1.53
C VAL A 283 -10.93 -9.27 -0.20
N VAL A 284 -10.17 -8.19 -0.15
CA VAL A 284 -10.18 -7.25 0.97
C VAL A 284 -10.77 -5.93 0.50
N VAL A 285 -11.88 -5.54 1.09
CA VAL A 285 -12.56 -4.27 0.82
C VAL A 285 -12.23 -3.31 1.95
N LEU A 286 -11.42 -2.29 1.66
CA LEU A 286 -11.07 -1.20 2.57
C LEU A 286 -12.19 -0.16 2.56
N GLY A 287 -13.38 -0.63 2.93
CA GLY A 287 -14.66 0.06 2.82
C GLY A 287 -15.81 -0.94 2.95
N ASP A 288 -16.92 -0.65 2.29
CA ASP A 288 -18.15 -1.44 2.40
C ASP A 288 -18.42 -2.26 1.13
N ILE A 289 -18.99 -3.45 1.30
CA ILE A 289 -19.65 -4.19 0.24
C ILE A 289 -21.10 -3.71 0.18
N VAL A 290 -21.51 -3.17 -0.97
CA VAL A 290 -22.86 -2.62 -1.18
C VAL A 290 -23.59 -3.45 -2.24
N ILE A 291 -24.69 -4.08 -1.85
CA ILE A 291 -25.55 -4.88 -2.72
C ILE A 291 -26.76 -4.02 -3.08
N SER A 292 -26.63 -3.31 -4.20
CA SER A 292 -27.72 -2.53 -4.81
C SER A 292 -28.61 -3.43 -5.69
N ALA A 293 -28.08 -4.57 -6.16
CA ALA A 293 -28.75 -5.49 -7.05
C ALA A 293 -30.05 -6.07 -6.45
N GLY A 294 -31.21 -5.54 -6.83
CA GLY A 294 -32.50 -5.86 -6.20
C GLY A 294 -33.05 -7.25 -6.50
N LYS A 295 -32.46 -7.97 -7.47
CA LYS A 295 -32.90 -9.31 -7.89
C LYS A 295 -31.83 -10.38 -7.80
N VAL A 296 -30.62 -10.05 -7.34
CA VAL A 296 -29.53 -11.02 -7.23
C VAL A 296 -29.95 -12.17 -6.33
N ASN A 297 -29.71 -13.40 -6.79
CA ASN A 297 -30.17 -14.57 -6.06
C ASN A 297 -29.28 -14.85 -4.86
N THR A 298 -27.97 -14.97 -5.08
CA THR A 298 -26.98 -15.25 -4.03
C THR A 298 -25.74 -14.41 -4.19
N VAL A 299 -25.20 -13.90 -3.09
CA VAL A 299 -23.84 -13.36 -2.99
C VAL A 299 -23.06 -14.27 -2.05
N GLU A 300 -22.08 -14.99 -2.59
CA GLU A 300 -21.24 -15.93 -1.86
C GLU A 300 -19.85 -15.32 -1.63
N LEU A 301 -19.42 -15.31 -0.38
CA LEU A 301 -18.17 -14.72 0.08
C LEU A 301 -17.25 -15.82 0.61
N THR A 302 -16.01 -15.87 0.14
CA THR A 302 -15.01 -16.83 0.62
C THR A 302 -13.71 -16.09 0.92
N ASP A 303 -13.23 -16.12 2.15
CA ASP A 303 -11.99 -15.44 2.58
C ASP A 303 -12.03 -13.92 2.30
N VAL A 304 -13.18 -13.29 2.56
CA VAL A 304 -13.43 -11.86 2.31
C VAL A 304 -13.32 -11.05 3.58
N LYS A 305 -12.67 -9.88 3.50
CA LYS A 305 -12.66 -8.88 4.58
C LYS A 305 -13.37 -7.61 4.09
N ALA A 306 -14.24 -7.04 4.91
CA ALA A 306 -14.87 -5.75 4.64
C ALA A 306 -15.27 -5.05 5.94
N ARG A 307 -15.50 -3.74 5.91
CA ARG A 307 -16.07 -3.04 7.07
C ARG A 307 -17.54 -3.43 7.24
N LYS A 308 -18.36 -3.24 6.21
CA LYS A 308 -19.79 -3.57 6.24
C LYS A 308 -20.23 -4.34 5.01
N ILE A 309 -21.31 -5.11 5.17
CA ILE A 309 -22.16 -5.52 4.05
C ILE A 309 -23.48 -4.77 4.18
N ILE A 310 -23.89 -4.07 3.13
CA ILE A 310 -25.10 -3.27 3.07
C ILE A 310 -25.95 -3.76 1.91
N VAL A 311 -27.19 -4.19 2.17
CA VAL A 311 -28.20 -4.46 1.13
C VAL A 311 -29.14 -3.25 1.09
N GLU A 312 -29.13 -2.49 0.00
CA GLU A 312 -29.81 -1.18 -0.05
C GLU A 312 -31.33 -1.28 -0.17
N SER A 313 -31.85 -2.34 -0.82
CA SER A 313 -33.28 -2.50 -1.05
C SER A 313 -33.94 -3.31 0.06
N GLU A 314 -34.93 -2.70 0.73
CA GLU A 314 -35.72 -3.32 1.81
C GLU A 314 -36.52 -4.56 1.35
N THR A 315 -36.72 -4.71 0.05
CA THR A 315 -37.46 -5.83 -0.55
C THR A 315 -36.55 -6.87 -1.20
N ASN A 316 -35.23 -6.76 -1.07
CA ASN A 316 -34.28 -7.64 -1.72
C ASN A 316 -34.17 -8.99 -0.97
N PRO A 317 -34.60 -10.12 -1.56
CA PRO A 317 -34.56 -11.43 -0.91
C PRO A 317 -33.21 -12.14 -1.03
N VAL A 318 -32.13 -11.40 -1.36
CA VAL A 318 -30.79 -11.95 -1.59
C VAL A 318 -30.37 -12.92 -0.49
N LYS A 319 -29.76 -14.04 -0.91
CA LYS A 319 -29.05 -14.95 -0.02
C LYS A 319 -27.59 -14.55 0.08
N ILE A 320 -27.09 -14.27 1.28
CA ILE A 320 -25.68 -13.99 1.54
C ILE A 320 -25.09 -15.23 2.23
N VAL A 321 -24.08 -15.84 1.60
CA VAL A 321 -23.41 -17.05 2.10
C VAL A 321 -21.94 -16.74 2.36
N PHE A 322 -21.38 -17.17 3.48
CA PHE A 322 -19.97 -16.95 3.78
C PHE A 322 -19.30 -18.06 4.59
N ASN A 323 -18.00 -18.30 4.35
CA ASN A 323 -17.20 -19.24 5.13
C ASN A 323 -16.69 -18.64 6.46
N GLU A 324 -15.99 -19.45 7.26
CA GLU A 324 -15.44 -19.08 8.56
C GLU A 324 -14.39 -17.98 8.52
N ASN A 325 -13.73 -17.78 7.38
CA ASN A 325 -12.67 -16.80 7.18
C ASN A 325 -13.19 -15.43 6.74
N VAL A 326 -14.50 -15.28 6.51
CA VAL A 326 -15.08 -13.97 6.22
C VAL A 326 -15.12 -13.11 7.48
N VAL A 327 -14.50 -11.93 7.39
CA VAL A 327 -14.44 -10.95 8.49
C VAL A 327 -15.16 -9.68 8.06
N VAL A 328 -16.31 -9.41 8.70
CA VAL A 328 -17.12 -8.21 8.46
C VAL A 328 -17.51 -7.62 9.80
N ALA A 329 -17.31 -6.30 9.98
CA ALA A 329 -17.60 -5.66 11.27
C ALA A 329 -19.11 -5.57 11.56
N SER A 330 -19.93 -5.35 10.54
CA SER A 330 -21.39 -5.35 10.67
C SER A 330 -22.11 -5.65 9.35
N MET A 331 -23.32 -6.21 9.42
CA MET A 331 -24.19 -6.37 8.26
C MET A 331 -25.49 -5.58 8.46
N GLN A 332 -25.86 -4.81 7.45
CA GLN A 332 -27.16 -4.13 7.34
C GLN A 332 -27.93 -4.79 6.20
N VAL A 333 -28.86 -5.67 6.56
CA VAL A 333 -29.65 -6.48 5.62
C VAL A 333 -31.14 -6.37 5.95
N PRO A 334 -32.03 -6.39 4.94
CA PRO A 334 -33.46 -6.34 5.19
C PRO A 334 -33.97 -7.65 5.81
N PRO A 335 -35.14 -7.64 6.49
CA PRO A 335 -35.69 -8.83 7.16
C PRO A 335 -35.95 -10.03 6.23
N ILE A 336 -36.12 -9.78 4.94
CA ILE A 336 -36.37 -10.82 3.93
C ILE A 336 -35.09 -11.47 3.38
N ALA A 337 -33.93 -10.84 3.57
CA ALA A 337 -32.66 -11.41 3.14
C ALA A 337 -32.30 -12.63 4.01
N ILE A 338 -31.62 -13.60 3.40
CA ILE A 338 -31.18 -14.82 4.09
C ILE A 338 -29.67 -14.72 4.29
N VAL A 339 -29.22 -14.79 5.55
CA VAL A 339 -27.80 -14.78 5.89
C VAL A 339 -27.40 -16.16 6.41
N GLN A 340 -26.42 -16.79 5.77
CA GLN A 340 -25.96 -18.13 6.10
C GLN A 340 -24.43 -18.15 6.23
N LYS A 341 -23.97 -18.66 7.38
CA LYS A 341 -22.58 -19.10 7.59
C LYS A 341 -22.47 -20.59 7.32
#